data_AF-A0A356AU91-F1
#
_entry.id   AF-A0A356AU91-F1
#
_cell.length_a   1.000
_cell.length_b   1.000
_cell.length_c   1.000
_cell.angle_alpha   90.00
_cell.angle_beta   90.00
_cell.angle_gamma   90.00
#
_symmetry.space_group_name_H-M   'P 1'
#
loop_
_entity.id
_entity.type
_entity.pdbx_description
1 polymer ?
#
loop_
_entity_poly.entity_id
_entity_poly.type
_entity_poly.pdbx_seq_one_letter_code
_entity_poly.pdbx_strand_id
1 'polypeptide(L)'
;MRQMNLEVRSKGLIEVDGLKFKDLNGNGKLDPYEDWRLSSKERAKDLVSQMNLDEKAGMMMITTQNTGEYLQDKSKSSHDGILNDEYRDSKSSIFAAQKEYGNTRTIKELHMRHFILRENISEVDIAKWINAMNEVAEGTRLGIPVLIASNSRNENAERTFGMNDAVGVFSTWPGTLGLAAAALGDMKNGGDAQIISEFAEYARKEWAASGIRKGYMYMLDTATDPRWQRIYGTFGESTELICDAAKRLILGFQGEELDENSVALTMKHFPGGGARENGFDPHYEEGKFNVYKTPGSLEKYHLPPFQVAADYQSSSIMPYYSIPSEDKSAQQEYKGEKMPFEGVGFAFNKYFIDELLRKKMGF
;
A
#
# COMPACT_ATOMS: atom_id res chain seq x y z
N MET A 1 -3.20 -31.71 -6.89
CA MET A 1 -3.56 -30.29 -6.76
C MET A 1 -4.89 -30.21 -6.02
N ARG A 2 -5.03 -29.36 -4.98
CA ARG A 2 -6.25 -29.27 -4.16
C ARG A 2 -7.17 -28.20 -4.74
N GLN A 3 -8.48 -28.46 -4.77
CA GLN A 3 -9.51 -27.51 -5.18
C GLN A 3 -9.45 -26.23 -4.32
N MET A 4 -9.43 -25.06 -4.97
CA MET A 4 -9.58 -23.76 -4.30
C MET A 4 -10.99 -23.59 -3.74
N ASN A 5 -11.12 -22.94 -2.58
CA ASN A 5 -12.43 -22.55 -2.07
C ASN A 5 -13.00 -21.41 -2.91
N LEU A 6 -14.12 -21.64 -3.60
CA LEU A 6 -14.72 -20.69 -4.52
C LEU A 6 -16.13 -20.34 -4.06
N GLU A 7 -16.38 -19.04 -3.93
CA GLU A 7 -17.70 -18.47 -3.71
C GLU A 7 -18.02 -17.50 -4.84
N VAL A 8 -19.26 -17.54 -5.34
CA VAL A 8 -19.76 -16.62 -6.37
C VAL A 8 -21.09 -16.02 -5.92
N ARG A 9 -21.35 -14.75 -6.25
CA ARG A 9 -22.61 -14.06 -5.96
C ARG A 9 -23.39 -13.73 -7.22
N SER A 10 -22.69 -13.29 -8.26
CA SER A 10 -23.25 -12.76 -9.50
C SER A 10 -22.83 -13.53 -10.76
N LYS A 11 -21.79 -14.36 -10.67
CA LYS A 11 -21.21 -15.13 -11.78
C LYS A 11 -21.39 -16.63 -11.59
N GLY A 12 -21.13 -17.39 -12.65
CA GLY A 12 -21.25 -18.85 -12.67
C GLY A 12 -19.97 -19.55 -12.20
N LEU A 13 -20.10 -20.85 -11.94
CA LEU A 13 -18.98 -21.76 -11.87
C LEU A 13 -18.95 -22.66 -13.10
N ILE A 14 -17.76 -22.97 -13.58
CA ILE A 14 -17.51 -23.93 -14.65
C ILE A 14 -16.66 -25.09 -14.12
N GLU A 15 -16.88 -26.28 -14.68
CA GLU A 15 -16.14 -27.48 -14.31
C GLU A 15 -15.29 -27.96 -15.49
N VAL A 16 -13.99 -28.10 -15.25
CA VAL A 16 -13.00 -28.59 -16.23
C VAL A 16 -12.09 -29.58 -15.50
N ASP A 17 -11.92 -30.78 -16.06
CA ASP A 17 -11.09 -31.85 -15.49
C ASP A 17 -11.44 -32.21 -14.02
N GLY A 18 -12.72 -32.10 -13.64
CA GLY A 18 -13.18 -32.37 -12.27
C GLY A 18 -12.81 -31.29 -11.24
N LEU A 19 -12.32 -30.13 -11.71
CA LEU A 19 -12.04 -28.95 -10.90
C LEU A 19 -13.00 -27.81 -11.26
N LYS A 20 -13.31 -26.96 -10.26
CA LYS A 20 -14.19 -25.81 -10.41
C LYS A 20 -13.41 -24.51 -10.57
N PHE A 21 -13.94 -23.62 -11.41
CA PHE A 21 -13.41 -22.29 -11.69
C PHE A 21 -14.55 -21.27 -11.74
N LYS A 22 -14.24 -19.99 -11.52
CA LYS A 22 -15.22 -18.91 -11.69
C LYS A 22 -15.26 -18.48 -13.15
N ASP A 23 -16.44 -18.46 -13.75
CA ASP A 23 -16.68 -17.87 -15.07
C ASP A 23 -16.89 -16.36 -14.90
N LEU A 24 -15.79 -15.65 -14.69
CA LEU A 24 -15.74 -14.23 -14.35
C LEU A 24 -16.23 -13.37 -15.52
N ASN A 25 -15.98 -13.75 -16.77
CA ASN A 25 -16.54 -13.02 -17.92
C ASN A 25 -17.92 -13.51 -18.37
N GLY A 26 -18.37 -14.68 -17.92
CA GLY A 26 -19.70 -15.21 -18.23
C GLY A 26 -19.81 -15.81 -19.63
N ASN A 27 -18.70 -16.31 -20.20
CA ASN A 27 -18.68 -16.86 -21.56
C ASN A 27 -18.85 -18.40 -21.60
N GLY A 28 -18.94 -19.05 -20.43
CA GLY A 28 -19.12 -20.49 -20.28
C GLY A 28 -17.89 -21.34 -20.63
N LYS A 29 -16.71 -20.74 -20.73
CA LYS A 29 -15.43 -21.41 -21.02
C LYS A 29 -14.39 -21.01 -19.98
N LEU A 30 -13.42 -21.89 -19.74
CA LEU A 30 -12.31 -21.57 -18.86
C LEU A 30 -11.27 -20.75 -19.63
N ASP A 31 -11.26 -19.44 -19.42
CA ASP A 31 -10.21 -18.58 -19.96
C ASP A 31 -8.95 -18.60 -19.08
N PRO A 32 -7.75 -18.38 -19.64
CA PRO A 32 -6.51 -18.46 -18.88
C PRO A 32 -6.50 -17.57 -17.63
N TYR A 33 -7.08 -16.37 -17.63
CA TYR A 33 -7.09 -15.52 -16.42
C TYR A 33 -7.96 -16.06 -15.27
N GLU A 34 -8.92 -16.94 -15.56
CA GLU A 34 -9.81 -17.59 -14.60
C GLU A 34 -9.21 -18.88 -14.04
N ASP A 35 -8.25 -19.46 -14.76
CA ASP A 35 -7.56 -20.69 -14.38
C ASP A 35 -6.53 -20.44 -13.27
N TRP A 36 -6.96 -20.67 -12.02
CA TRP A 36 -6.12 -20.54 -10.83
C TRP A 36 -4.92 -21.49 -10.78
N ARG A 37 -4.80 -22.43 -11.73
CA ARG A 37 -3.64 -23.33 -11.87
C ARG A 37 -2.47 -22.66 -12.60
N LEU A 38 -2.74 -21.62 -13.38
CA LEU A 38 -1.73 -20.86 -14.12
C LEU A 38 -1.05 -19.81 -13.24
N SER A 39 0.17 -19.40 -13.62
CA SER A 39 0.89 -18.37 -12.87
C SER A 39 0.16 -17.02 -12.93
N SER A 40 0.37 -16.19 -11.91
CA SER A 40 -0.17 -14.82 -11.87
C SER A 40 0.22 -14.00 -13.11
N LYS A 41 1.42 -14.22 -13.65
CA LYS A 41 1.92 -13.56 -14.86
C LYS A 41 1.16 -13.98 -16.12
N GLU A 42 0.89 -15.27 -16.28
CA GLU A 42 0.10 -15.79 -17.42
C GLU A 42 -1.34 -15.28 -17.35
N ARG A 43 -1.95 -15.36 -16.17
CA ARG A 43 -3.32 -14.89 -15.93
C ARG A 43 -3.46 -13.39 -16.17
N ALA A 44 -2.50 -12.58 -15.68
CA ALA A 44 -2.50 -11.14 -15.88
C ALA A 44 -2.33 -10.77 -17.36
N LYS A 45 -1.46 -11.47 -18.10
CA LYS A 45 -1.25 -11.22 -19.54
C LYS A 45 -2.54 -11.48 -20.33
N ASP A 46 -3.22 -12.59 -20.04
CA ASP A 46 -4.50 -12.92 -20.66
C ASP A 46 -5.57 -11.88 -20.31
N LEU A 47 -5.74 -11.56 -19.03
CA LEU A 47 -6.70 -10.55 -18.57
C LEU A 47 -6.51 -9.19 -19.28
N VAL A 48 -5.27 -8.68 -19.33
CA VAL A 48 -4.96 -7.40 -19.98
C VAL A 48 -5.24 -7.43 -21.48
N SER A 49 -5.10 -8.58 -22.13
CA SER A 49 -5.43 -8.74 -23.55
C SER A 49 -6.94 -8.64 -23.81
N GLN A 50 -7.75 -9.02 -22.83
CA GLN A 50 -9.21 -8.95 -22.89
C GLN A 50 -9.77 -7.59 -22.46
N MET A 51 -8.98 -6.72 -21.81
CA MET A 51 -9.42 -5.41 -21.32
C MET A 51 -9.51 -4.35 -22.42
N ASN A 52 -10.57 -3.53 -22.36
CA ASN A 52 -10.67 -2.30 -23.13
C ASN A 52 -9.80 -1.17 -22.51
N LEU A 53 -9.75 0.00 -23.14
CA LEU A 53 -8.89 1.10 -22.67
C LEU A 53 -9.36 1.68 -21.33
N ASP A 54 -10.67 1.80 -21.12
CA ASP A 54 -11.24 2.37 -19.89
C ASP A 54 -10.98 1.46 -18.68
N GLU A 55 -11.08 0.14 -18.87
CA GLU A 55 -10.71 -0.85 -17.86
C GLU A 55 -9.21 -0.77 -17.52
N LYS A 56 -8.34 -0.59 -18.53
CA LYS A 56 -6.90 -0.42 -18.31
C LYS A 56 -6.61 0.85 -17.53
N ALA A 57 -7.26 1.95 -17.88
CA ALA A 57 -7.15 3.21 -17.15
C ALA A 57 -7.65 3.07 -15.71
N GLY A 58 -8.79 2.42 -15.48
CA GLY A 58 -9.34 2.19 -14.14
C GLY A 58 -8.40 1.41 -13.22
N MET A 59 -7.66 0.44 -13.75
CA MET A 59 -6.64 -0.30 -12.99
C MET A 59 -5.45 0.58 -12.54
N MET A 60 -5.17 1.69 -13.23
CA MET A 60 -4.07 2.60 -12.90
C MET A 60 -4.46 3.68 -11.88
N MET A 61 -5.73 3.75 -11.50
CA MET A 61 -6.25 4.77 -10.60
C MET A 61 -6.50 4.19 -9.20
N ILE A 62 -6.23 5.00 -8.18
CA ILE A 62 -6.62 4.72 -6.80
C ILE A 62 -7.25 5.97 -6.18
N THR A 63 -8.34 5.77 -5.43
CA THR A 63 -9.02 6.85 -4.71
C THR A 63 -9.50 6.39 -3.33
N THR A 64 -9.75 7.34 -2.43
CA THR A 64 -10.43 7.06 -1.17
C THR A 64 -11.90 6.78 -1.43
N GLN A 65 -12.43 5.75 -0.78
CA GLN A 65 -13.84 5.41 -0.81
C GLN A 65 -14.37 5.37 0.62
N ASN A 66 -15.55 5.97 0.81
CA ASN A 66 -16.24 6.00 2.08
C ASN A 66 -17.22 4.83 2.15
N THR A 67 -17.51 4.37 3.36
CA THR A 67 -18.48 3.31 3.60
C THR A 67 -19.88 3.90 3.78
N GLY A 68 -20.90 3.04 3.70
CA GLY A 68 -22.28 3.43 4.00
C GLY A 68 -22.51 3.74 5.48
N GLU A 69 -21.62 3.35 6.39
CA GLU A 69 -21.79 3.44 7.85
C GLU A 69 -22.07 4.88 8.31
N TYR A 70 -21.18 5.80 7.97
CA TYR A 70 -21.27 7.22 8.35
C TYR A 70 -22.08 8.09 7.38
N LEU A 71 -22.71 7.48 6.37
CA LEU A 71 -23.53 8.21 5.42
C LEU A 71 -24.79 8.74 6.12
N GLN A 72 -24.97 10.07 6.09
CA GLN A 72 -26.11 10.76 6.72
C GLN A 72 -27.42 10.48 5.97
N ASP A 73 -27.40 10.59 4.65
CA ASP A 73 -28.55 10.32 3.80
C ASP A 73 -28.52 8.87 3.30
N LYS A 74 -29.12 7.96 4.06
CA LYS A 74 -29.18 6.53 3.72
C LYS A 74 -29.94 6.25 2.42
N SER A 75 -30.72 7.19 1.86
CA SER A 75 -31.32 7.01 0.54
C SER A 75 -30.28 6.95 -0.59
N LYS A 76 -29.05 7.40 -0.31
CA LYS A 76 -27.89 7.35 -1.22
C LYS A 76 -26.94 6.19 -0.92
N SER A 77 -27.38 5.21 -0.12
CA SER A 77 -26.63 3.96 0.08
C SER A 77 -27.13 2.85 -0.83
N SER A 78 -26.39 1.75 -0.93
CA SER A 78 -26.92 0.50 -1.48
C SER A 78 -28.16 0.04 -0.70
N HIS A 79 -28.94 -0.87 -1.28
CA HIS A 79 -30.19 -1.36 -0.69
C HIS A 79 -30.04 -1.93 0.74
N ASP A 80 -28.87 -2.42 1.11
CA ASP A 80 -28.50 -2.95 2.41
C ASP A 80 -27.79 -1.94 3.33
N GLY A 81 -27.59 -0.69 2.87
CA GLY A 81 -26.93 0.37 3.62
C GLY A 81 -25.41 0.28 3.70
N ILE A 82 -24.80 -0.74 3.10
CA ILE A 82 -23.36 -1.03 3.26
C ILE A 82 -22.49 -0.11 2.40
N LEU A 83 -22.87 0.10 1.14
CA LEU A 83 -22.13 0.93 0.21
C LEU A 83 -22.62 2.38 0.27
N ASN A 84 -21.69 3.32 0.12
CA ASN A 84 -21.99 4.73 -0.09
C ASN A 84 -21.99 5.03 -1.59
N ASP A 85 -23.18 5.30 -2.13
CA ASP A 85 -23.40 5.66 -3.53
C ASP A 85 -23.68 7.16 -3.73
N GLU A 86 -23.41 7.98 -2.71
CA GLU A 86 -23.50 9.43 -2.81
C GLU A 86 -22.46 9.99 -3.78
N TYR A 87 -22.90 10.89 -4.65
CA TYR A 87 -22.03 11.79 -5.40
C TYR A 87 -21.84 13.08 -4.62
N ARG A 88 -20.57 13.47 -4.38
CA ARG A 88 -20.23 14.77 -3.82
C ARG A 88 -19.35 15.55 -4.79
N ASP A 89 -19.79 16.75 -5.07
CA ASP A 89 -18.95 17.76 -5.72
C ASP A 89 -18.14 18.45 -4.60
N SER A 90 -17.05 17.81 -4.16
CA SER A 90 -16.34 18.27 -2.95
C SER A 90 -15.40 19.45 -3.24
N LYS A 91 -15.45 20.46 -2.37
CA LYS A 91 -14.42 21.48 -2.21
C LYS A 91 -13.26 20.86 -1.40
N SER A 92 -12.06 20.82 -2.00
CA SER A 92 -10.73 20.68 -1.41
C SER A 92 -10.59 19.96 -0.05
N SER A 93 -9.98 18.77 -0.05
CA SER A 93 -9.21 18.28 1.10
C SER A 93 -7.81 18.94 1.12
N ILE A 94 -7.05 18.77 2.21
CA ILE A 94 -5.62 19.18 2.25
C ILE A 94 -4.75 18.44 1.22
N PHE A 95 -5.24 17.32 0.67
CA PHE A 95 -4.50 16.49 -0.29
C PHE A 95 -4.90 16.77 -1.76
N ALA A 96 -6.18 17.05 -2.02
CA ALA A 96 -6.71 17.40 -3.34
C ALA A 96 -8.18 17.88 -3.28
N ALA A 97 -8.61 18.68 -4.28
CA ALA A 97 -10.02 18.88 -4.61
C ALA A 97 -10.41 17.86 -5.69
N GLN A 98 -11.35 16.96 -5.40
CA GLN A 98 -11.79 15.94 -6.36
C GLN A 98 -13.29 15.72 -6.25
N LYS A 99 -13.93 15.41 -7.37
CA LYS A 99 -15.28 14.86 -7.38
C LYS A 99 -15.24 13.49 -6.71
N GLU A 100 -16.09 13.27 -5.73
CA GLU A 100 -16.22 11.99 -5.06
C GLU A 100 -17.41 11.25 -5.66
N TYR A 101 -17.13 10.14 -6.32
CA TYR A 101 -18.13 9.23 -6.84
C TYR A 101 -18.30 8.05 -5.87
N GLY A 102 -19.55 7.65 -5.67
CA GLY A 102 -19.90 6.50 -4.84
C GLY A 102 -19.30 5.17 -5.28
N ASN A 103 -19.36 4.17 -4.40
CA ASN A 103 -18.70 2.88 -4.56
C ASN A 103 -19.12 2.19 -5.86
N THR A 104 -20.43 2.06 -6.12
CA THR A 104 -20.97 1.32 -7.26
C THR A 104 -20.55 1.95 -8.59
N ARG A 105 -20.70 3.27 -8.71
CA ARG A 105 -20.35 4.02 -9.91
C ARG A 105 -18.86 3.91 -10.21
N THR A 106 -18.02 4.04 -9.20
CA THR A 106 -16.57 4.01 -9.37
C THR A 106 -16.07 2.64 -9.86
N ILE A 107 -16.73 1.56 -9.44
CA ILE A 107 -16.42 0.20 -9.90
C ILE A 107 -16.96 -0.08 -11.32
N LYS A 108 -18.23 0.27 -11.58
CA LYS A 108 -18.94 -0.11 -12.81
C LYS A 108 -18.66 0.81 -13.99
N GLU A 109 -18.65 2.12 -13.76
CA GLU A 109 -18.51 3.12 -14.82
C GLU A 109 -17.07 3.61 -14.99
N LEU A 110 -16.32 3.76 -13.89
CA LEU A 110 -14.92 4.23 -13.93
C LEU A 110 -13.91 3.08 -13.94
N HIS A 111 -14.40 1.83 -13.87
CA HIS A 111 -13.60 0.60 -13.92
C HIS A 111 -12.45 0.53 -12.89
N MET A 112 -12.51 1.31 -11.81
CA MET A 112 -11.45 1.32 -10.82
C MET A 112 -11.49 0.07 -9.96
N ARG A 113 -10.32 -0.42 -9.55
CA ARG A 113 -10.20 -1.59 -8.66
C ARG A 113 -9.34 -1.33 -7.43
N HIS A 114 -8.61 -0.23 -7.36
CA HIS A 114 -7.77 0.09 -6.22
C HIS A 114 -8.43 1.22 -5.42
N PHE A 115 -8.64 1.00 -4.11
CA PHE A 115 -9.29 1.98 -3.24
C PHE A 115 -8.56 2.11 -1.91
N ILE A 116 -8.80 3.22 -1.21
CA ILE A 116 -8.24 3.49 0.12
C ILE A 116 -9.38 3.60 1.12
N LEU A 117 -9.35 2.75 2.16
CA LEU A 117 -10.21 2.89 3.33
C LEU A 117 -9.50 3.75 4.38
N ARG A 118 -10.11 4.89 4.73
CA ARG A 118 -9.63 5.80 5.78
C ARG A 118 -10.56 5.88 6.99
N GLU A 119 -11.78 5.36 6.87
CA GLU A 119 -12.75 5.38 7.96
C GLU A 119 -12.39 4.37 9.07
N ASN A 120 -12.87 4.66 10.27
CA ASN A 120 -12.61 3.90 11.50
C ASN A 120 -13.87 3.12 11.94
N ILE A 121 -14.33 2.22 11.07
CA ILE A 121 -15.45 1.32 11.35
C ILE A 121 -14.96 -0.01 11.95
N SER A 122 -15.88 -0.82 12.49
CA SER A 122 -15.55 -2.12 13.07
C SER A 122 -14.97 -3.08 12.02
N GLU A 123 -14.11 -4.00 12.45
CA GLU A 123 -13.49 -5.02 11.60
C GLU A 123 -14.51 -5.90 10.85
N VAL A 124 -15.66 -6.16 11.47
CA VAL A 124 -16.79 -6.88 10.85
C VAL A 124 -17.40 -6.05 9.73
N ASP A 125 -17.57 -4.74 9.93
CA ASP A 125 -18.16 -3.87 8.93
C ASP A 125 -17.19 -3.57 7.79
N ILE A 126 -15.87 -3.54 8.05
CA ILE A 126 -14.85 -3.56 7.00
C ILE A 126 -15.04 -4.80 6.12
N ALA A 127 -15.11 -6.00 6.71
CA ALA A 127 -15.26 -7.23 5.95
C ALA A 127 -16.54 -7.24 5.09
N LYS A 128 -17.68 -6.81 5.67
CA LYS A 128 -18.94 -6.67 4.94
C LYS A 128 -18.84 -5.68 3.78
N TRP A 129 -18.24 -4.53 4.01
CA TRP A 129 -18.08 -3.49 2.99
C TRP A 129 -17.20 -3.96 1.83
N ILE A 130 -16.07 -4.60 2.13
CA ILE A 130 -15.18 -5.17 1.11
C ILE A 130 -15.87 -6.27 0.31
N ASN A 131 -16.67 -7.12 0.97
CA ASN A 131 -17.45 -8.15 0.29
C ASN A 131 -18.52 -7.54 -0.63
N ALA A 132 -19.25 -6.51 -0.18
CA ALA A 132 -20.23 -5.80 -1.00
C ALA A 132 -19.58 -5.11 -2.21
N MET A 133 -18.40 -4.48 -2.03
CA MET A 133 -17.65 -3.93 -3.17
C MET A 133 -17.21 -5.02 -4.16
N ASN A 134 -16.75 -6.17 -3.66
CA ASN A 134 -16.38 -7.29 -4.52
C ASN A 134 -17.57 -7.93 -5.23
N GLU A 135 -18.76 -7.94 -4.63
CA GLU A 135 -19.99 -8.37 -5.30
C GLU A 135 -20.34 -7.45 -6.50
N VAL A 136 -20.22 -6.13 -6.32
CA VAL A 136 -20.39 -5.17 -7.43
C VAL A 136 -19.35 -5.41 -8.52
N ALA A 137 -18.10 -5.64 -8.14
CA ALA A 137 -16.99 -5.87 -9.06
C ALA A 137 -17.11 -7.20 -9.82
N GLU A 138 -17.56 -8.26 -9.15
CA GLU A 138 -17.84 -9.57 -9.74
C GLU A 138 -18.90 -9.44 -10.84
N GLY A 139 -19.91 -8.58 -10.64
CA GLY A 139 -20.95 -8.32 -11.65
C GLY A 139 -20.49 -7.54 -12.89
N THR A 140 -19.22 -7.11 -12.96
CA THR A 140 -18.69 -6.41 -14.14
C THR A 140 -18.30 -7.36 -15.26
N ARG A 141 -17.96 -6.82 -16.44
CA ARG A 141 -17.69 -7.62 -17.65
C ARG A 141 -16.61 -8.68 -17.46
N LEU A 142 -15.53 -8.36 -16.75
CA LEU A 142 -14.40 -9.28 -16.52
C LEU A 142 -14.31 -9.78 -15.07
N GLY A 143 -15.26 -9.39 -14.20
CA GLY A 143 -15.29 -9.84 -12.80
C GLY A 143 -14.03 -9.54 -11.98
N ILE A 144 -13.22 -8.56 -12.36
CA ILE A 144 -11.95 -8.22 -11.69
C ILE A 144 -12.26 -7.71 -10.27
N PRO A 145 -11.73 -8.31 -9.19
CA PRO A 145 -12.05 -7.91 -7.82
C PRO A 145 -11.45 -6.55 -7.45
N VAL A 146 -11.98 -5.95 -6.38
CA VAL A 146 -11.38 -4.73 -5.81
C VAL A 146 -10.27 -5.07 -4.82
N LEU A 147 -9.30 -4.18 -4.69
CA LEU A 147 -8.22 -4.22 -3.72
C LEU A 147 -8.28 -2.97 -2.85
N ILE A 148 -8.57 -3.18 -1.58
CA ILE A 148 -8.66 -2.11 -0.59
C ILE A 148 -7.33 -1.98 0.14
N ALA A 149 -6.75 -0.79 0.04
CA ALA A 149 -5.57 -0.36 0.78
C ALA A 149 -5.95 0.44 2.04
N SER A 150 -5.11 0.38 3.06
CA SER A 150 -5.19 1.23 4.25
C SER A 150 -3.80 1.62 4.73
N ASN A 151 -3.68 2.71 5.50
CA ASN A 151 -2.50 2.89 6.35
C ASN A 151 -2.50 1.86 7.48
N SER A 152 -1.36 1.74 8.16
CA SER A 152 -1.20 0.96 9.39
C SER A 152 -2.34 1.22 10.37
N ARG A 153 -2.89 0.13 10.91
CA ARG A 153 -4.01 0.11 11.86
C ARG A 153 -3.62 -0.51 13.21
N ASN A 154 -2.41 -1.09 13.30
CA ASN A 154 -1.95 -1.87 14.44
C ASN A 154 -0.84 -1.20 15.24
N GLU A 155 -0.30 -0.07 14.80
CA GLU A 155 0.63 0.73 15.60
C GLU A 155 0.23 2.20 15.58
N ASN A 156 0.41 2.88 16.72
CA ASN A 156 0.09 4.29 16.87
C ASN A 156 1.03 4.94 17.90
N ALA A 157 1.52 6.14 17.58
CA ALA A 157 2.35 6.93 18.51
C ALA A 157 1.51 7.63 19.60
N GLU A 158 0.29 8.09 19.26
CA GLU A 158 -0.67 8.73 20.17
C GLU A 158 -2.11 8.32 19.79
N ARG A 159 -3.08 8.39 20.73
CA ARG A 159 -4.49 8.18 20.39
C ARG A 159 -5.11 9.49 19.88
N THR A 160 -4.88 9.83 18.62
CA THR A 160 -5.43 11.05 18.02
C THR A 160 -6.55 10.71 17.03
N PHE A 161 -7.79 11.04 17.39
CA PHE A 161 -8.96 10.84 16.54
C PHE A 161 -8.82 11.66 15.24
N GLY A 162 -8.93 11.00 14.08
CA GLY A 162 -8.92 11.65 12.75
C GLY A 162 -7.57 11.76 12.04
N MET A 163 -6.44 11.55 12.73
CA MET A 163 -5.10 11.43 12.10
C MET A 163 -4.60 9.99 12.06
N ASN A 164 -5.02 9.18 13.05
CA ASN A 164 -4.67 7.78 13.18
C ASN A 164 -5.86 6.90 12.77
N ASP A 165 -5.64 6.02 11.81
CA ASP A 165 -6.65 5.07 11.33
C ASP A 165 -6.76 3.91 12.35
N ALA A 166 -8.00 3.58 12.75
CA ALA A 166 -8.46 2.40 13.49
C ALA A 166 -8.08 2.21 14.98
N VAL A 167 -7.80 3.29 15.73
CA VAL A 167 -7.54 3.20 17.18
C VAL A 167 -8.70 2.47 17.90
N GLY A 168 -8.42 1.29 18.47
CA GLY A 168 -9.39 0.51 19.26
C GLY A 168 -10.21 -0.52 18.49
N VAL A 169 -10.02 -0.67 17.17
CA VAL A 169 -10.63 -1.73 16.34
C VAL A 169 -9.69 -2.93 16.22
N PHE A 170 -8.40 -2.66 16.06
CA PHE A 170 -7.35 -3.65 15.93
C PHE A 170 -6.43 -3.65 17.15
N SER A 171 -5.71 -4.75 17.38
CA SER A 171 -4.70 -4.81 18.43
C SER A 171 -3.66 -3.71 18.20
N THR A 172 -3.37 -2.92 19.25
CA THR A 172 -2.54 -1.71 19.13
C THR A 172 -1.20 -1.89 19.85
N TRP A 173 -0.13 -1.92 19.05
CA TRP A 173 1.26 -1.85 19.50
C TRP A 173 1.71 -0.40 19.65
N PRO A 174 2.85 -0.17 20.35
CA PRO A 174 3.56 1.11 20.25
C PRO A 174 3.81 1.48 18.79
N GLY A 175 3.85 2.78 18.48
CA GLY A 175 4.26 3.28 17.16
C GLY A 175 5.60 2.68 16.70
N THR A 176 5.92 2.77 15.41
CA THR A 176 7.13 2.16 14.83
C THR A 176 8.44 2.51 15.57
N LEU A 177 8.59 3.75 16.07
CA LEU A 177 9.73 4.10 16.92
C LEU A 177 9.76 3.34 18.26
N GLY A 178 8.60 3.08 18.85
CA GLY A 178 8.47 2.25 20.05
C GLY A 178 8.81 0.79 19.78
N LEU A 179 8.38 0.25 18.63
CA LEU A 179 8.80 -1.09 18.18
C LEU A 179 10.32 -1.15 17.98
N ALA A 180 10.91 -0.14 17.35
CA ALA A 180 12.36 -0.04 17.18
C ALA A 180 13.10 0.01 18.53
N ALA A 181 12.61 0.79 19.49
CA ALA A 181 13.19 0.87 20.83
C ALA A 181 13.10 -0.47 21.59
N ALA A 182 11.96 -1.16 21.48
CA ALA A 182 11.77 -2.48 22.07
C ALA A 182 12.71 -3.52 21.45
N ALA A 183 12.84 -3.53 20.12
CA ALA A 183 13.79 -4.38 19.40
C ALA A 183 15.24 -4.15 19.83
N LEU A 184 15.67 -2.89 19.99
CA LEU A 184 17.00 -2.56 20.51
C LEU A 184 17.21 -3.06 21.95
N GLY A 185 16.20 -2.94 22.81
CA GLY A 185 16.22 -3.46 24.16
C GLY A 185 16.34 -4.99 24.21
N ASP A 186 15.59 -5.68 23.35
CA ASP A 186 15.64 -7.13 23.20
C ASP A 186 17.02 -7.62 22.74
N MET A 187 17.56 -7.04 21.66
CA MET A 187 18.90 -7.37 21.17
C MET A 187 19.99 -7.12 22.23
N LYS A 188 19.87 -6.04 23.00
CA LYS A 188 20.80 -5.76 24.11
C LYS A 188 20.77 -6.84 25.20
N ASN A 189 19.62 -7.50 25.38
CA ASN A 189 19.45 -8.59 26.34
C ASN A 189 19.77 -9.98 25.74
N GLY A 190 20.30 -10.04 24.51
CA GLY A 190 20.66 -11.28 23.84
C GLY A 190 19.54 -11.90 22.98
N GLY A 191 18.45 -11.16 22.77
CA GLY A 191 17.40 -11.51 21.80
C GLY A 191 17.75 -11.13 20.36
N ASP A 192 16.78 -11.24 19.47
CA ASP A 192 16.95 -11.11 18.02
C ASP A 192 15.95 -10.13 17.37
N ALA A 193 15.28 -9.28 18.14
CA ALA A 193 14.22 -8.38 17.66
C ALA A 193 12.96 -9.10 17.11
N GLN A 194 12.68 -10.33 17.57
CA GLN A 194 11.48 -11.11 17.22
C GLN A 194 10.17 -10.33 17.38
N ILE A 195 10.11 -9.33 18.28
CA ILE A 195 8.94 -8.46 18.48
C ILE A 195 8.40 -7.84 17.18
N ILE A 196 9.27 -7.50 16.21
CA ILE A 196 8.85 -6.95 14.92
C ILE A 196 8.17 -8.02 14.05
N SER A 197 8.67 -9.26 14.10
CA SER A 197 8.11 -10.39 13.35
C SER A 197 6.75 -10.82 13.91
N GLU A 198 6.63 -10.89 15.24
CA GLU A 198 5.36 -11.17 15.92
C GLU A 198 4.31 -10.10 15.63
N PHE A 199 4.70 -8.83 15.72
CA PHE A 199 3.84 -7.71 15.33
C PHE A 199 3.29 -7.87 13.91
N ALA A 200 4.18 -8.15 12.94
CA ALA A 200 3.79 -8.33 11.54
C ALA A 200 2.82 -9.51 11.37
N GLU A 201 3.08 -10.64 12.05
CA GLU A 201 2.23 -11.83 11.97
C GLU A 201 0.81 -11.57 12.51
N TYR A 202 0.70 -10.97 13.71
CA TYR A 202 -0.61 -10.70 14.31
C TYR A 202 -1.39 -9.65 13.52
N ALA A 203 -0.73 -8.56 13.11
CA ALA A 203 -1.35 -7.53 12.29
C ALA A 203 -1.83 -8.11 10.95
N ARG A 204 -1.03 -8.95 10.26
CA ARG A 204 -1.44 -9.64 9.03
C ARG A 204 -2.71 -10.48 9.25
N LYS A 205 -2.78 -11.26 10.32
CA LYS A 205 -3.96 -12.10 10.62
C LYS A 205 -5.22 -11.26 10.78
N GLU A 206 -5.16 -10.16 11.52
CA GLU A 206 -6.31 -9.28 11.72
C GLU A 206 -6.74 -8.56 10.43
N TRP A 207 -5.77 -8.09 9.62
CA TRP A 207 -6.05 -7.49 8.31
C TRP A 207 -6.67 -8.50 7.35
N ALA A 208 -6.11 -9.72 7.30
CA ALA A 208 -6.62 -10.78 6.46
C ALA A 208 -8.06 -11.17 6.85
N ALA A 209 -8.35 -11.24 8.16
CA ALA A 209 -9.68 -11.56 8.68
C ALA A 209 -10.72 -10.47 8.37
N SER A 210 -10.32 -9.19 8.38
CA SER A 210 -11.19 -8.06 8.02
C SER A 210 -11.35 -7.84 6.52
N GLY A 211 -10.68 -8.62 5.67
CA GLY A 211 -10.74 -8.49 4.21
C GLY A 211 -9.74 -7.49 3.61
N ILE A 212 -8.95 -6.78 4.43
CA ILE A 212 -7.91 -5.89 3.92
C ILE A 212 -6.74 -6.73 3.39
N ARG A 213 -6.32 -6.45 2.15
CA ARG A 213 -5.25 -7.21 1.47
C ARG A 213 -4.09 -6.37 1.00
N LYS A 214 -4.09 -5.05 1.24
CA LYS A 214 -2.97 -4.16 0.93
C LYS A 214 -2.74 -3.08 1.97
N GLY A 215 -1.50 -2.86 2.36
CA GLY A 215 -1.08 -1.80 3.30
C GLY A 215 -0.21 -0.72 2.64
N TYR A 216 -0.43 0.54 3.01
CA TYR A 216 0.47 1.67 2.78
C TYR A 216 1.47 1.82 3.93
N MET A 217 2.22 0.76 4.17
CA MET A 217 3.12 0.64 5.31
C MET A 217 4.26 -0.31 4.96
N TYR A 218 5.46 -0.15 5.53
CA TYR A 218 5.87 0.85 6.53
C TYR A 218 6.85 1.90 5.96
N MET A 219 7.14 2.96 6.74
CA MET A 219 8.14 3.94 6.35
C MET A 219 9.55 3.38 6.57
N LEU A 220 10.31 3.29 5.48
CA LEU A 220 11.73 2.94 5.43
C LEU A 220 12.63 4.17 5.45
N ASP A 221 12.06 5.31 5.83
CA ASP A 221 12.74 6.60 5.89
C ASP A 221 13.72 6.60 7.08
N THR A 222 15.02 6.71 6.81
CA THR A 222 16.04 6.91 7.86
C THR A 222 15.91 8.30 8.47
N ALA A 223 15.66 8.37 9.77
CA ALA A 223 15.50 9.63 10.49
C ALA A 223 16.83 10.34 10.71
N THR A 224 17.13 11.35 9.88
CA THR A 224 18.37 12.14 9.99
C THR A 224 18.17 13.55 10.56
N ASP A 225 16.93 14.02 10.65
CA ASP A 225 16.58 15.32 11.24
C ASP A 225 15.42 15.16 12.23
N PRO A 226 15.66 15.32 13.54
CA PRO A 226 14.62 15.14 14.56
C PRO A 226 13.54 16.23 14.53
N ARG A 227 13.74 17.34 13.80
CA ARG A 227 12.70 18.35 13.58
C ARG A 227 11.63 17.87 12.61
N TRP A 228 11.92 16.82 11.83
CA TRP A 228 10.96 16.28 10.87
C TRP A 228 9.77 15.67 11.58
N GLN A 229 8.60 16.29 11.39
CA GLN A 229 7.37 15.88 12.06
C GLN A 229 7.04 14.39 11.86
N ARG A 230 7.35 13.80 10.70
CA ARG A 230 7.00 12.40 10.40
C ARG A 230 8.01 11.38 10.95
N ILE A 231 8.98 11.82 11.76
CA ILE A 231 9.96 10.93 12.41
C ILE A 231 9.31 9.80 13.20
N TYR A 232 8.14 10.05 13.79
CA TYR A 232 7.40 9.06 14.58
C TYR A 232 7.03 7.80 13.81
N GLY A 233 6.88 7.88 12.48
CA GLY A 233 6.52 6.76 11.61
C GLY A 233 7.71 5.94 11.13
N THR A 234 8.94 6.32 11.51
CA THR A 234 10.18 5.62 11.13
C THR A 234 10.56 4.53 12.13
N PHE A 235 11.60 3.75 11.81
CA PHE A 235 12.27 2.86 12.76
C PHE A 235 13.55 3.49 13.36
N GLY A 236 13.66 4.82 13.30
CA GLY A 236 14.76 5.59 13.89
C GLY A 236 15.86 5.97 12.89
N GLU A 237 17.06 6.22 13.41
CA GLU A 237 18.21 6.72 12.66
C GLU A 237 19.18 5.62 12.17
N SER A 238 19.06 4.40 12.70
CA SER A 238 19.95 3.28 12.35
C SER A 238 19.50 2.61 11.06
N THR A 239 20.25 2.82 9.98
CA THR A 239 20.03 2.14 8.69
C THR A 239 19.98 0.62 8.82
N GLU A 240 20.84 0.03 9.65
CA GLU A 240 20.86 -1.42 9.87
C GLU A 240 19.58 -1.94 10.51
N LEU A 241 19.07 -1.24 11.55
CA LEU A 241 17.81 -1.59 12.20
C LEU A 241 16.62 -1.45 11.25
N ILE A 242 16.61 -0.40 10.42
CA ILE A 242 15.54 -0.19 9.44
C ILE A 242 15.58 -1.31 8.39
N CYS A 243 16.76 -1.74 7.93
CA CYS A 243 16.91 -2.87 7.02
C CYS A 243 16.37 -4.18 7.62
N ASP A 244 16.72 -4.49 8.88
CA ASP A 244 16.21 -5.69 9.56
C ASP A 244 14.69 -5.63 9.76
N ALA A 245 14.17 -4.48 10.21
CA ALA A 245 12.74 -4.24 10.35
C ALA A 245 12.00 -4.39 9.01
N ALA A 246 12.53 -3.81 7.92
CA ALA A 246 11.96 -3.91 6.57
C ALA A 246 11.79 -5.37 6.15
N LYS A 247 12.84 -6.17 6.27
CA LYS A 247 12.82 -7.61 5.97
C LYS A 247 11.74 -8.33 6.77
N ARG A 248 11.72 -8.13 8.10
CA ARG A 248 10.78 -8.81 9.00
C ARG A 248 9.33 -8.44 8.71
N LEU A 249 9.05 -7.17 8.44
CA LEU A 249 7.70 -6.70 8.10
C LEU A 249 7.25 -7.27 6.75
N ILE A 250 8.12 -7.25 5.74
CA ILE A 250 7.79 -7.79 4.41
C ILE A 250 7.48 -9.28 4.52
N LEU A 251 8.34 -10.08 5.14
CA LEU A 251 8.11 -11.52 5.30
C LEU A 251 6.89 -11.81 6.20
N GLY A 252 6.70 -11.03 7.27
CA GLY A 252 5.59 -11.24 8.20
C GLY A 252 4.21 -10.91 7.64
N PHE A 253 4.11 -9.91 6.75
CA PHE A 253 2.86 -9.53 6.08
C PHE A 253 2.65 -10.24 4.73
N GLN A 254 3.69 -10.40 3.92
CA GLN A 254 3.56 -10.95 2.57
C GLN A 254 3.87 -12.44 2.48
N GLY A 255 4.74 -12.97 3.34
CA GLY A 255 5.44 -14.22 3.07
C GLY A 255 6.56 -14.06 2.04
N GLU A 256 7.15 -15.17 1.61
CA GLU A 256 8.12 -15.21 0.49
C GLU A 256 7.41 -14.98 -0.86
N GLU A 257 6.19 -15.50 -0.99
CA GLU A 257 5.30 -15.26 -2.12
C GLU A 257 3.91 -14.91 -1.58
N LEU A 258 3.15 -14.10 -2.32
CA LEU A 258 1.79 -13.72 -1.93
C LEU A 258 0.81 -14.89 -2.10
N ASP A 259 0.08 -15.22 -1.04
CA ASP A 259 -0.99 -16.22 -1.01
C ASP A 259 -2.29 -15.66 -0.41
N GLU A 260 -3.29 -16.52 -0.16
CA GLU A 260 -4.58 -16.12 0.42
C GLU A 260 -4.51 -15.55 1.85
N ASN A 261 -3.42 -15.81 2.57
CA ASN A 261 -3.14 -15.36 3.93
C ASN A 261 -2.26 -14.09 3.96
N SER A 262 -1.71 -13.68 2.82
CA SER A 262 -0.83 -12.51 2.69
C SER A 262 -1.60 -11.19 2.67
N VAL A 263 -0.91 -10.15 3.11
CA VAL A 263 -1.28 -8.74 2.93
C VAL A 263 -0.14 -8.05 2.20
N ALA A 264 -0.40 -7.58 0.99
CA ALA A 264 0.58 -6.90 0.17
C ALA A 264 1.03 -5.58 0.80
N LEU A 265 2.33 -5.28 0.81
CA LEU A 265 2.87 -4.04 1.36
C LEU A 265 3.20 -3.00 0.28
N THR A 266 3.21 -1.75 0.72
CA THR A 266 3.70 -0.59 -0.04
C THR A 266 4.73 0.12 0.82
N MET A 267 6.01 -0.22 0.64
CA MET A 267 7.08 0.40 1.42
C MET A 267 7.32 1.82 0.93
N LYS A 268 7.58 2.75 1.86
CA LYS A 268 7.57 4.18 1.55
C LYS A 268 8.60 4.97 2.38
N HIS A 269 8.96 6.20 2.04
CA HIS A 269 8.68 6.86 0.77
C HIS A 269 9.98 6.94 -0.02
N PHE A 270 10.09 6.23 -1.15
CA PHE A 270 11.34 6.13 -1.89
C PHE A 270 11.78 7.50 -2.45
N PRO A 271 13.05 7.91 -2.29
CA PRO A 271 14.21 7.15 -1.82
C PRO A 271 14.60 7.38 -0.35
N GLY A 272 13.67 7.84 0.48
CA GLY A 272 13.88 8.14 1.89
C GLY A 272 13.59 9.62 2.20
N GLY A 273 12.69 9.85 3.15
CA GLY A 273 12.22 11.17 3.54
C GLY A 273 13.07 11.90 4.56
N GLY A 274 13.90 11.25 5.38
CA GLY A 274 14.48 11.92 6.56
C GLY A 274 15.41 13.12 6.29
N ALA A 275 15.96 13.25 5.08
CA ALA A 275 16.84 14.37 4.70
C ALA A 275 16.03 15.64 4.32
N ARG A 276 15.24 16.15 5.26
CA ARG A 276 14.32 17.27 5.01
C ARG A 276 15.02 18.63 5.08
N GLU A 277 14.61 19.57 4.23
CA GLU A 277 14.99 20.97 4.43
C GLU A 277 14.39 21.50 5.74
N ASN A 278 15.24 21.78 6.72
CA ASN A 278 14.87 22.29 8.06
C ASN A 278 13.87 21.42 8.85
N GLY A 279 13.68 20.15 8.48
CA GLY A 279 12.66 19.30 9.08
C GLY A 279 11.22 19.58 8.62
N PHE A 280 11.00 20.48 7.65
CA PHE A 280 9.64 20.81 7.23
C PHE A 280 8.96 19.66 6.45
N ASP A 281 7.64 19.57 6.56
CA ASP A 281 6.87 18.57 5.83
C ASP A 281 6.76 18.94 4.34
N PRO A 282 6.98 18.00 3.39
CA PRO A 282 7.03 18.36 1.98
C PRO A 282 5.67 18.68 1.35
N HIS A 283 4.55 18.58 2.11
CA HIS A 283 3.24 19.03 1.62
C HIS A 283 3.17 20.56 1.57
N TYR A 284 4.07 21.24 2.28
CA TYR A 284 4.20 22.69 2.29
C TYR A 284 5.34 23.13 1.39
N GLU A 285 5.21 24.33 0.83
CA GLU A 285 6.19 24.87 -0.10
C GLU A 285 7.58 24.99 0.54
N GLU A 286 7.64 25.38 1.80
CA GLU A 286 8.85 25.55 2.61
C GLU A 286 9.60 24.22 2.79
N GLY A 287 8.88 23.10 2.75
CA GLY A 287 9.44 21.78 2.86
C GLY A 287 9.75 21.11 1.52
N LYS A 288 9.41 21.64 0.35
CA LYS A 288 9.41 20.82 -0.89
C LYS A 288 10.72 20.08 -1.24
N PHE A 289 11.88 20.47 -0.70
CA PHE A 289 13.17 19.82 -0.97
C PHE A 289 13.58 18.72 0.01
N ASN A 290 14.18 17.65 -0.53
CA ASN A 290 15.11 16.80 0.21
C ASN A 290 16.54 17.33 0.00
N VAL A 291 17.29 17.49 1.09
CA VAL A 291 18.61 18.13 1.09
C VAL A 291 19.64 17.22 1.76
N TYR A 292 20.53 16.66 0.96
CA TYR A 292 21.57 15.74 1.42
C TYR A 292 22.88 16.49 1.65
N LYS A 293 23.14 16.92 2.90
CA LYS A 293 24.31 17.77 3.22
C LYS A 293 25.65 17.04 3.20
N THR A 294 25.65 15.72 3.28
CA THR A 294 26.87 14.90 3.34
C THR A 294 27.07 14.17 2.01
N PRO A 295 28.27 14.21 1.39
CA PRO A 295 28.53 13.46 0.16
C PRO A 295 28.21 11.97 0.33
N GLY A 296 27.53 11.37 -0.65
CA GLY A 296 27.18 9.94 -0.65
C GLY A 296 26.20 9.48 0.44
N SER A 297 25.60 10.39 1.22
CA SER A 297 24.69 10.03 2.31
C SER A 297 23.40 9.34 1.84
N LEU A 298 22.92 9.64 0.64
CA LEU A 298 21.75 9.01 0.04
C LEU A 298 21.97 7.51 -0.13
N GLU A 299 23.08 7.11 -0.76
CA GLU A 299 23.45 5.69 -0.90
C GLU A 299 23.77 5.04 0.45
N LYS A 300 24.49 5.74 1.32
CA LYS A 300 24.93 5.17 2.59
C LYS A 300 23.79 4.90 3.57
N TYR A 301 22.82 5.81 3.67
CA TYR A 301 21.82 5.76 4.74
C TYR A 301 20.40 5.51 4.27
N HIS A 302 19.98 6.14 3.17
CA HIS A 302 18.56 6.18 2.79
C HIS A 302 18.16 5.10 1.78
N LEU A 303 19.04 4.71 0.87
CA LEU A 303 18.78 3.65 -0.12
C LEU A 303 18.80 2.21 0.42
N PRO A 304 19.63 1.82 1.41
CA PRO A 304 19.74 0.42 1.82
C PRO A 304 18.41 -0.23 2.26
N PRO A 305 17.54 0.44 3.03
CA PRO A 305 16.23 -0.13 3.36
C PRO A 305 15.35 -0.42 2.13
N PHE A 306 15.41 0.41 1.10
CA PHE A 306 14.66 0.17 -0.14
C PHE A 306 15.31 -0.92 -1.00
N GLN A 307 16.63 -1.14 -0.89
CA GLN A 307 17.25 -2.31 -1.49
C GLN A 307 16.72 -3.58 -0.83
N VAL A 308 16.56 -3.61 0.50
CA VAL A 308 15.88 -4.72 1.19
C VAL A 308 14.45 -4.89 0.68
N ALA A 309 13.71 -3.80 0.47
CA ALA A 309 12.36 -3.91 -0.09
C ALA A 309 12.33 -4.52 -1.50
N ALA A 310 13.35 -4.30 -2.32
CA ALA A 310 13.50 -4.94 -3.62
C ALA A 310 13.92 -6.42 -3.50
N ASP A 311 14.95 -6.70 -2.68
CA ASP A 311 15.49 -8.05 -2.50
C ASP A 311 14.46 -9.03 -1.92
N TYR A 312 13.57 -8.55 -1.04
CA TYR A 312 12.48 -9.31 -0.45
C TYR A 312 11.12 -9.08 -1.14
N GLN A 313 11.12 -8.51 -2.34
CA GLN A 313 9.97 -8.43 -3.23
C GLN A 313 8.72 -7.81 -2.58
N SER A 314 8.87 -6.65 -1.95
CA SER A 314 7.70 -5.88 -1.53
C SER A 314 6.75 -5.67 -2.72
N SER A 315 5.44 -5.84 -2.51
CA SER A 315 4.45 -5.77 -3.59
C SER A 315 4.44 -4.41 -4.30
N SER A 316 4.86 -3.34 -3.62
CA SER A 316 4.94 -2.00 -4.20
C SER A 316 5.84 -1.09 -3.39
N ILE A 317 6.32 -0.03 -4.04
CA ILE A 317 7.04 1.06 -3.40
C ILE A 317 6.31 2.36 -3.72
N MET A 318 6.13 3.22 -2.72
CA MET A 318 5.57 4.55 -2.88
C MET A 318 6.70 5.57 -3.01
N PRO A 319 6.85 6.25 -4.16
CA PRO A 319 7.79 7.35 -4.28
C PRO A 319 7.40 8.54 -3.41
N TYR A 320 8.38 9.33 -3.03
CA TYR A 320 8.15 10.53 -2.25
C TYR A 320 7.78 11.72 -3.13
N TYR A 321 7.08 12.70 -2.54
CA TYR A 321 6.65 13.92 -3.23
C TYR A 321 7.70 15.04 -3.18
N SER A 322 8.72 14.90 -2.32
CA SER A 322 9.80 15.88 -2.23
C SER A 322 10.70 15.90 -3.47
N ILE A 323 11.40 17.01 -3.65
CA ILE A 323 12.25 17.32 -4.81
C ILE A 323 13.72 17.22 -4.37
N PRO A 324 14.57 16.44 -5.06
CA PRO A 324 16.01 16.51 -4.82
C PRO A 324 16.57 17.86 -5.31
N SER A 325 17.60 18.39 -4.65
CA SER A 325 18.20 19.67 -5.04
C SER A 325 19.72 19.58 -5.13
N GLU A 326 20.25 19.75 -6.34
CA GLU A 326 21.70 19.81 -6.61
C GLU A 326 22.34 21.01 -5.88
N ASP A 327 21.71 22.19 -5.94
CA ASP A 327 22.23 23.42 -5.34
C ASP A 327 22.30 23.37 -3.80
N LYS A 328 21.38 22.63 -3.17
CA LYS A 328 21.28 22.55 -1.70
C LYS A 328 22.04 21.36 -1.13
N SER A 329 22.34 20.35 -1.93
CA SER A 329 22.92 19.07 -1.50
C SER A 329 24.40 18.97 -1.87
N ALA A 330 25.14 18.19 -1.10
CA ALA A 330 26.42 17.66 -1.54
C ALA A 330 26.22 16.62 -2.66
N GLN A 331 27.27 16.35 -3.45
CA GLN A 331 27.23 15.35 -4.51
C GLN A 331 26.79 13.98 -3.96
N GLN A 332 25.79 13.39 -4.60
CA GLN A 332 25.33 12.04 -4.33
C GLN A 332 25.73 11.10 -5.47
N GLU A 333 26.05 9.87 -5.11
CA GLU A 333 26.47 8.82 -6.03
C GLU A 333 25.84 7.50 -5.62
N TYR A 334 25.65 6.62 -6.59
CA TYR A 334 25.26 5.24 -6.38
C TYR A 334 26.29 4.34 -7.06
N LYS A 335 26.98 3.50 -6.28
CA LYS A 335 28.05 2.62 -6.74
C LYS A 335 29.13 3.38 -7.53
N GLY A 336 29.48 4.57 -7.07
CA GLY A 336 30.50 5.44 -7.68
C GLY A 336 30.03 6.23 -8.91
N GLU A 337 28.77 6.10 -9.34
CA GLU A 337 28.18 6.91 -10.40
C GLU A 337 27.37 8.07 -9.82
N LYS A 338 27.62 9.29 -10.29
CA LYS A 338 26.86 10.47 -9.86
C LYS A 338 25.36 10.27 -10.11
N MET A 339 24.54 10.54 -9.09
CA MET A 339 23.08 10.57 -9.23
C MET A 339 22.64 11.95 -9.75
N PRO A 340 21.94 12.05 -10.88
CA PRO A 340 21.42 13.32 -11.37
C PRO A 340 20.20 13.76 -10.54
N PHE A 341 20.23 14.99 -10.02
CA PHE A 341 19.11 15.59 -9.30
C PHE A 341 18.31 16.51 -10.22
N GLU A 342 17.32 15.92 -10.90
CA GLU A 342 16.31 16.69 -11.63
C GLU A 342 15.36 17.38 -10.64
N GLY A 343 15.08 18.67 -10.84
CA GLY A 343 14.25 19.51 -9.98
C GLY A 343 12.74 19.21 -10.00
N VAL A 344 12.37 17.94 -10.10
CA VAL A 344 11.00 17.43 -10.03
C VAL A 344 10.85 16.48 -8.84
N GLY A 345 9.62 16.33 -8.32
CA GLY A 345 9.37 15.43 -7.19
C GLY A 345 9.78 13.99 -7.52
N PHE A 346 10.23 13.21 -6.53
CA PHE A 346 10.71 11.83 -6.77
C PHE A 346 9.68 10.94 -7.47
N ALA A 347 8.39 11.17 -7.23
CA ALA A 347 7.29 10.49 -7.94
C ALA A 347 7.25 10.72 -9.46
N PHE A 348 7.88 11.80 -9.96
CA PHE A 348 7.98 12.14 -11.38
C PHE A 348 9.41 12.04 -11.90
N ASN A 349 10.37 11.65 -11.05
CA ASN A 349 11.79 11.69 -11.40
C ASN A 349 12.20 10.39 -12.11
N LYS A 350 12.49 10.49 -13.41
CA LYS A 350 12.80 9.33 -14.25
C LYS A 350 14.05 8.56 -13.80
N TYR A 351 15.10 9.26 -13.37
CA TYR A 351 16.31 8.58 -12.91
C TYR A 351 16.02 7.74 -11.67
N PHE A 352 15.30 8.30 -10.69
CA PHE A 352 15.01 7.60 -9.44
C PHE A 352 14.05 6.43 -9.65
N ILE A 353 13.01 6.60 -10.46
CA ILE A 353 12.00 5.55 -10.69
C ILE A 353 12.52 4.48 -11.66
N ASP A 354 12.96 4.84 -12.86
CA ASP A 354 13.28 3.87 -13.90
C ASP A 354 14.72 3.36 -13.81
N GLU A 355 15.69 4.26 -13.64
CA GLU A 355 17.10 3.85 -13.67
C GLU A 355 17.55 3.26 -12.34
N LEU A 356 17.27 3.95 -11.23
CA LEU A 356 17.72 3.52 -9.90
C LEU A 356 16.85 2.37 -9.37
N LEU A 357 15.56 2.61 -9.14
CA LEU A 357 14.71 1.62 -8.48
C LEU A 357 14.48 0.37 -9.34
N ARG A 358 13.99 0.55 -10.58
CA ARG A 358 13.66 -0.59 -11.47
C ARG A 358 14.91 -1.33 -11.95
N LYS A 359 15.88 -0.63 -12.54
CA LYS A 359 17.02 -1.29 -13.21
C LYS A 359 18.19 -1.61 -12.27
N LYS A 360 18.68 -0.63 -11.51
CA LYS A 360 19.89 -0.80 -10.69
C LYS A 360 19.64 -1.56 -9.39
N MET A 361 18.49 -1.33 -8.74
CA MET A 361 18.10 -2.01 -7.50
C MET A 361 17.29 -3.29 -7.75
N GLY A 362 16.70 -3.44 -8.95
CA GLY A 362 16.04 -4.67 -9.38
C GLY A 362 14.62 -4.86 -8.85
N PHE A 363 13.87 -3.77 -8.63
CA PHE A 363 12.49 -3.81 -8.15
C PHE A 363 11.42 -4.16 -9.19
#